data_AF-A0A930F095-F1
#
_entry.id   AF-A0A930F095-F1
#
_cell.length_a   1.000
_cell.length_b   1.000
_cell.length_c   1.000
_cell.angle_alpha   90.00
_cell.angle_beta   90.00
_cell.angle_gamma   90.00
#
_symmetry.space_group_name_H-M   'P 1'
#
loop_
_entity.id
_entity.type
_entity.pdbx_description
1 polymer ?
#
loop_
_entity_poly.entity_id
_entity_poly.type
_entity_poly.pdbx_seq_one_letter_code
_entity_poly.pdbx_strand_id
1 'polypeptide(L)'
;MNRIFILVTMLSVGFVFAQTEGKVGINTATPTETLDIKGTLRVEDIPASGTGKIYNGTKNKGTTFNANSLVATDNNGNIGKLPAGTQGQVLSQGAGGAPTWMDVRQLPKTVADILYVHGSAPMNIASGTQADVPGVTQTITVPAGKRQKLLITVTGY
;
A
#
# COMPACT_ATOMS: atom_id res chain seq x y z
N MET A 1 -42.43 -18.75 46.58
CA MET A 1 -41.65 -17.51 46.30
C MET A 1 -40.19 -17.78 45.92
N ASN A 2 -39.46 -18.65 46.64
CA ASN A 2 -38.01 -18.84 46.44
C ASN A 2 -37.58 -19.39 45.06
N ARG A 3 -38.38 -20.26 44.41
CA ARG A 3 -37.98 -20.89 43.13
C ARG A 3 -38.00 -19.92 41.94
N ILE A 4 -38.99 -19.01 41.90
CA ILE A 4 -39.07 -17.93 40.90
C ILE A 4 -37.96 -16.90 41.12
N PHE A 5 -37.63 -16.60 42.37
CA PHE A 5 -36.54 -15.66 42.69
C PHE A 5 -35.17 -16.20 42.23
N ILE A 6 -34.90 -17.50 42.45
CA ILE A 6 -33.65 -18.15 42.01
C ILE A 6 -33.55 -18.22 40.47
N LEU A 7 -34.67 -18.45 39.78
CA LEU A 7 -34.68 -18.51 38.32
C LEU A 7 -34.44 -17.12 37.69
N VAL A 8 -35.02 -16.07 38.28
CA VAL A 8 -34.82 -14.69 37.85
C VAL A 8 -33.39 -14.21 38.13
N THR A 9 -32.80 -14.57 39.27
CA THR A 9 -31.39 -14.24 39.54
C THR A 9 -30.44 -14.99 38.60
N MET A 10 -30.62 -16.30 38.37
CA MET A 10 -29.81 -17.06 37.40
C MET A 10 -29.91 -16.51 35.97
N LEU A 11 -31.12 -16.10 35.54
CA LEU A 11 -31.33 -15.47 34.24
C LEU A 11 -30.58 -14.12 34.15
N SER A 12 -30.58 -13.32 35.22
CA SER A 12 -29.84 -12.06 35.27
C SER A 12 -28.31 -12.24 35.25
N VAL A 13 -27.77 -13.29 35.87
CA VAL A 13 -26.32 -13.58 35.83
C VAL A 13 -25.87 -13.97 34.40
N GLY A 14 -26.70 -14.68 33.64
CA GLY A 14 -26.44 -15.00 32.24
C GLY A 14 -26.28 -13.77 31.34
N PHE A 15 -27.06 -12.70 31.59
CA PHE A 15 -26.93 -11.43 30.88
C PHE A 15 -25.71 -10.59 31.31
N VAL A 16 -25.21 -10.77 32.54
CA VAL A 16 -24.03 -10.07 33.06
C VAL A 16 -22.73 -10.65 32.49
N PHE A 17 -22.67 -11.97 32.21
CA PHE A 17 -21.52 -12.58 31.55
C PHE A 17 -21.36 -12.16 30.08
N ALA A 18 -22.46 -11.86 29.37
CA ALA A 18 -22.39 -11.27 28.04
C ALA A 18 -21.85 -9.83 28.04
N GLN A 19 -21.86 -9.15 29.19
CA GLN A 19 -21.51 -7.72 29.31
C GLN A 19 -20.17 -7.46 30.02
N THR A 20 -19.59 -8.44 30.71
CA THR A 20 -18.43 -8.21 31.60
C THR A 20 -17.09 -8.08 30.86
N GLU A 21 -16.96 -8.59 29.63
CA GLU A 21 -15.76 -8.35 28.80
C GLU A 21 -15.96 -7.31 27.68
N GLY A 22 -17.17 -6.81 27.49
CA GLY A 22 -17.46 -5.79 26.45
C GLY A 22 -17.23 -6.26 25.01
N LYS A 23 -17.18 -7.57 24.76
CA LYS A 23 -16.98 -8.17 23.44
C LYS A 23 -18.30 -8.66 22.86
N VAL A 24 -18.50 -8.46 21.56
CA VAL A 24 -19.64 -8.99 20.81
C VAL A 24 -19.17 -10.13 19.92
N GLY A 25 -19.66 -11.35 20.19
CA GLY A 25 -19.45 -12.52 19.36
C GLY A 25 -20.65 -12.79 18.45
N ILE A 26 -20.43 -12.97 17.15
CA ILE A 26 -21.43 -13.48 16.20
C ILE A 26 -20.95 -14.83 15.67
N ASN A 27 -21.73 -15.88 15.94
CA ASN A 27 -21.38 -17.27 15.63
C ASN A 27 -20.07 -17.76 16.29
N THR A 28 -19.66 -17.12 17.39
CA THR A 28 -18.49 -17.51 18.19
C THR A 28 -18.83 -17.41 19.67
N ALA A 29 -18.64 -18.51 20.40
CA ALA A 29 -18.91 -18.58 21.84
C ALA A 29 -17.77 -17.99 22.70
N THR A 30 -16.61 -17.76 22.11
CA THR A 30 -15.40 -17.25 22.79
C THR A 30 -14.74 -16.15 21.94
N PRO A 31 -15.29 -14.92 21.93
CA PRO A 31 -14.73 -13.80 21.17
C PRO A 31 -13.30 -13.46 21.60
N THR A 32 -12.35 -13.38 20.66
CA THR A 32 -10.97 -12.95 20.97
C THR A 32 -10.77 -11.44 20.83
N GLU A 33 -11.65 -10.76 20.09
CA GLU A 33 -11.63 -9.32 19.81
C GLU A 33 -12.92 -8.64 20.30
N THR A 34 -12.96 -7.30 20.33
CA THR A 34 -14.15 -6.52 20.73
C THR A 34 -15.38 -6.82 19.86
N LEU A 35 -15.19 -7.09 18.57
CA LEU A 35 -16.20 -7.62 17.66
C LEU A 35 -15.58 -8.80 16.91
N ASP A 36 -16.06 -10.01 17.15
CA ASP A 36 -15.57 -11.25 16.55
C ASP A 36 -16.71 -11.96 15.82
N ILE A 37 -16.59 -12.12 14.50
CA ILE A 37 -17.60 -12.69 13.62
C ILE A 37 -17.01 -13.93 12.94
N LYS A 38 -17.53 -15.12 13.27
CA LYS A 38 -17.23 -16.35 12.53
C LYS A 38 -18.17 -16.49 11.34
N GLY A 39 -17.93 -15.66 10.33
CA GLY A 39 -18.74 -15.53 9.13
C GLY A 39 -18.32 -14.31 8.31
N THR A 40 -19.25 -13.74 7.55
CA THR A 40 -19.00 -12.55 6.72
C THR A 40 -19.57 -11.29 7.38
N LEU A 41 -18.78 -10.21 7.42
CA LEU A 41 -19.26 -8.86 7.74
C LEU A 41 -19.55 -8.10 6.43
N ARG A 42 -20.80 -7.68 6.22
CA ARG A 42 -21.16 -6.75 5.14
C ARG A 42 -21.25 -5.34 5.70
N VAL A 43 -20.47 -4.42 5.13
CA VAL A 43 -20.59 -2.98 5.38
C VAL A 43 -21.15 -2.34 4.11
N GLU A 44 -22.40 -1.92 4.15
CA GLU A 44 -23.12 -1.46 2.95
C GLU A 44 -22.71 -0.06 2.51
N ASP A 45 -22.23 0.77 3.44
CA ASP A 45 -21.79 2.13 3.17
C ASP A 45 -20.40 2.36 3.79
N ILE A 46 -19.41 2.58 2.92
CA ILE A 46 -18.06 2.99 3.30
C ILE A 46 -17.90 4.41 2.75
N PRO A 47 -17.65 5.40 3.62
CA PRO A 47 -17.60 6.78 3.19
C PRO A 47 -16.41 7.03 2.25
N ALA A 48 -16.64 7.77 1.17
CA ALA A 48 -15.57 8.23 0.30
C ALA A 48 -14.67 9.25 1.01
N SER A 49 -13.43 9.42 0.51
CA SER A 49 -12.46 10.36 1.07
C SER A 49 -13.07 11.77 1.25
N GLY A 50 -12.99 12.32 2.46
CA GLY A 50 -13.55 13.64 2.79
C GLY A 50 -15.07 13.69 2.99
N THR A 51 -15.80 12.58 2.78
CA THR A 51 -17.28 12.57 2.80
C THR A 51 -17.91 11.84 4.00
N GLY A 52 -17.11 11.12 4.80
CA GLY A 52 -17.56 10.47 6.05
C GLY A 52 -16.46 9.58 6.67
N LYS A 53 -16.71 8.94 7.82
CA LYS A 53 -15.74 8.06 8.51
C LYS A 53 -16.40 6.88 9.23
N ILE A 54 -15.68 5.76 9.34
CA ILE A 54 -16.04 4.59 10.16
C ILE A 54 -15.55 4.85 11.60
N TYR A 55 -16.44 4.89 12.60
CA TYR A 55 -16.13 5.23 14.00
C TYR A 55 -16.23 4.02 14.95
N ASN A 56 -15.34 3.98 15.95
CA ASN A 56 -15.42 3.14 17.16
C ASN A 56 -15.71 4.05 18.38
N GLY A 57 -16.99 4.21 18.74
CA GLY A 57 -17.36 4.30 20.17
C GLY A 57 -17.41 5.65 20.92
N THR A 58 -17.52 6.84 20.32
CA THR A 58 -17.85 8.07 21.12
C THR A 58 -18.69 9.11 20.39
N LYS A 59 -19.63 9.77 21.09
CA LYS A 59 -20.59 10.76 20.53
C LYS A 59 -19.94 12.07 20.04
N ASN A 60 -18.76 12.43 20.56
CA ASN A 60 -18.08 13.69 20.22
C ASN A 60 -16.94 13.46 19.20
N LYS A 61 -17.05 14.17 18.08
CA LYS A 61 -16.22 14.05 16.87
C LYS A 61 -14.89 14.78 17.05
N GLY A 62 -13.83 14.08 17.42
CA GLY A 62 -12.54 14.69 17.74
C GLY A 62 -11.46 14.70 16.64
N THR A 63 -11.61 13.92 15.56
CA THR A 63 -10.50 13.71 14.61
C THR A 63 -10.93 13.79 13.14
N THR A 64 -10.09 14.40 12.31
CA THR A 64 -10.23 14.47 10.84
C THR A 64 -9.62 13.23 10.19
N PHE A 65 -10.27 12.67 9.16
CA PHE A 65 -9.69 11.58 8.37
C PHE A 65 -8.73 12.22 7.38
N ASN A 66 -7.44 11.97 7.60
CA ASN A 66 -6.38 12.37 6.70
C ASN A 66 -5.73 11.07 6.21
N ALA A 67 -5.87 10.78 4.92
CA ALA A 67 -5.22 9.62 4.33
C ALA A 67 -3.69 9.81 4.42
N ASN A 68 -3.02 8.89 5.12
CA ASN A 68 -1.56 8.92 5.32
C ASN A 68 -0.90 7.57 4.99
N SER A 69 -1.68 6.58 4.57
CA SER A 69 -1.23 5.21 4.33
C SER A 69 -2.20 4.48 3.41
N LEU A 70 -1.72 3.42 2.77
CA LEU A 70 -2.57 2.49 2.03
C LEU A 70 -3.10 1.40 2.96
N VAL A 71 -4.27 0.87 2.66
CA VAL A 71 -4.81 -0.31 3.34
C VAL A 71 -4.40 -1.56 2.55
N ALA A 72 -3.94 -2.59 3.24
CA ALA A 72 -3.53 -3.87 2.66
C ALA A 72 -4.06 -5.04 3.51
N THR A 73 -4.03 -6.25 2.95
CA THR A 73 -4.37 -7.48 3.66
C THR A 73 -3.17 -8.40 3.76
N ASP A 74 -3.08 -9.18 4.83
CA ASP A 74 -2.16 -10.33 4.89
C ASP A 74 -2.77 -11.60 4.27
N ASN A 75 -2.02 -12.70 4.28
CA ASN A 75 -2.46 -13.98 3.73
C ASN A 75 -3.59 -14.64 4.55
N ASN A 76 -3.89 -14.13 5.74
CA ASN A 76 -4.98 -14.59 6.59
C ASN A 76 -6.24 -13.73 6.43
N GLY A 77 -6.21 -12.70 5.57
CA GLY A 77 -7.32 -11.78 5.34
C GLY A 77 -7.42 -10.67 6.39
N ASN A 78 -6.43 -10.52 7.27
CA ASN A 78 -6.42 -9.43 8.23
C ASN A 78 -6.15 -8.10 7.50
N ILE A 79 -6.94 -7.07 7.80
CA ILE A 79 -6.79 -5.73 7.21
C ILE A 79 -5.79 -4.92 8.05
N GLY A 80 -4.73 -4.44 7.41
CA GLY A 80 -3.71 -3.59 8.01
C GLY A 80 -3.44 -2.33 7.17
N LYS A 81 -2.49 -1.51 7.64
CA LYS A 81 -2.01 -0.33 6.89
C LYS A 81 -0.58 -0.58 6.41
N LEU A 82 -0.33 -0.29 5.15
CA LEU A 82 1.04 -0.14 4.65
C LEU A 82 1.54 1.28 5.03
N PRO A 83 2.76 1.42 5.57
CA PRO A 83 3.34 2.72 5.88
C PRO A 83 3.31 3.69 4.70
N ALA A 84 3.33 4.99 4.98
CA ALA A 84 3.44 6.02 3.96
C ALA A 84 4.70 5.80 3.10
N GLY A 85 4.57 5.94 1.79
CA GLY A 85 5.72 6.07 0.90
C GLY A 85 6.36 7.45 1.05
N THR A 86 7.60 7.57 0.62
CA THR A 86 8.30 8.85 0.43
C THR A 86 8.08 9.34 -1.01
N GLN A 87 8.21 10.65 -1.23
CA GLN A 87 8.11 11.25 -2.56
C GLN A 87 9.02 10.53 -3.59
N GLY A 88 8.49 10.27 -4.79
CA GLY A 88 9.22 9.59 -5.87
C GLY A 88 9.18 8.06 -5.79
N GLN A 89 8.62 7.48 -4.72
CA GLN A 89 8.39 6.05 -4.63
C GLN A 89 7.07 5.65 -5.30
N VAL A 90 7.05 4.44 -5.86
CA VAL A 90 5.83 3.80 -6.36
C VAL A 90 5.61 2.49 -5.62
N LEU A 91 4.36 2.05 -5.55
CA LEU A 91 4.00 0.78 -4.96
C LEU A 91 4.38 -0.34 -5.93
N SER A 92 5.11 -1.33 -5.44
CA SER A 92 5.56 -2.48 -6.21
C SER A 92 5.41 -3.77 -5.42
N GLN A 93 5.42 -4.92 -6.10
CA GLN A 93 5.47 -6.21 -5.44
C GLN A 93 6.89 -6.46 -4.90
N GLY A 94 7.02 -6.51 -3.57
CA GLY A 94 8.25 -6.85 -2.86
C GLY A 94 8.50 -8.35 -2.80
N ALA A 95 9.58 -8.73 -2.11
CA ALA A 95 9.90 -10.13 -1.87
C ALA A 95 8.77 -10.83 -1.11
N GLY A 96 8.46 -12.07 -1.49
CA GLY A 96 7.38 -12.85 -0.87
C GLY A 96 5.96 -12.38 -1.20
N GLY A 97 5.79 -11.51 -2.21
CA GLY A 97 4.48 -11.07 -2.70
C GLY A 97 3.87 -9.88 -1.92
N ALA A 98 4.50 -9.44 -0.83
CA ALA A 98 4.03 -8.29 -0.06
C ALA A 98 4.24 -6.97 -0.83
N PRO A 99 3.26 -6.05 -0.85
CA PRO A 99 3.44 -4.76 -1.49
C PRO A 99 4.43 -3.88 -0.72
N THR A 100 5.34 -3.21 -1.41
CA THR A 100 6.38 -2.36 -0.83
C THR A 100 6.58 -1.09 -1.66
N TRP A 101 6.92 0.01 -1.00
CA TRP A 101 7.33 1.24 -1.68
C TRP A 101 8.75 1.11 -2.20
N MET A 102 8.94 1.30 -3.50
CA MET A 102 10.25 1.27 -4.15
C MET A 102 10.50 2.58 -4.88
N ASP A 103 11.75 3.05 -4.88
CA ASP A 103 12.15 4.16 -5.74
C ASP A 103 11.97 3.74 -7.21
N VAL A 104 11.34 4.59 -8.03
CA VAL A 104 11.06 4.30 -9.44
C VAL A 104 12.34 3.91 -10.22
N ARG A 105 13.50 4.45 -9.83
CA ARG A 105 14.81 4.18 -10.44
C ARG A 105 15.40 2.84 -10.04
N GLN A 106 14.86 2.21 -9.00
CA GLN A 106 15.30 0.92 -8.49
C GLN A 106 14.40 -0.24 -8.92
N LEU A 107 13.34 0.03 -9.69
CA LEU A 107 12.47 -1.02 -10.20
C LEU A 107 13.23 -1.92 -11.19
N PRO A 108 13.23 -3.26 -11.00
CA PRO A 108 13.83 -4.16 -11.95
C PRO A 108 13.06 -4.13 -13.28
N LYS A 109 13.80 -4.07 -14.39
CA LYS A 109 13.28 -4.09 -15.78
C LYS A 109 12.53 -2.83 -16.26
N THR A 110 12.66 -1.69 -15.57
CA THR A 110 12.20 -0.39 -16.09
C THR A 110 13.37 0.42 -16.65
N VAL A 111 13.06 1.40 -17.51
CA VAL A 111 14.03 2.42 -17.93
C VAL A 111 14.04 3.51 -16.86
N ALA A 112 15.18 3.66 -16.17
CA ALA A 112 15.32 4.62 -15.07
C ALA A 112 15.40 6.08 -15.56
N ASP A 113 15.88 6.31 -16.78
CA ASP A 113 16.04 7.63 -17.38
C ASP A 113 16.10 7.54 -18.92
N ILE A 114 15.61 8.57 -19.63
CA ILE A 114 15.71 8.69 -21.09
C ILE A 114 16.54 9.93 -21.39
N LEU A 115 17.68 9.72 -22.04
CA LEU A 115 18.64 10.77 -22.32
C LEU A 115 18.79 10.95 -23.82
N TYR A 116 18.43 12.13 -24.31
CA TYR A 116 18.45 12.47 -25.73
C TYR A 116 19.67 13.33 -26.05
N VAL A 117 20.49 12.87 -26.99
CA VAL A 117 21.65 13.59 -27.51
C VAL A 117 21.61 13.53 -29.03
N HIS A 118 21.92 14.64 -29.68
CA HIS A 118 21.93 14.76 -31.13
C HIS A 118 23.19 15.49 -31.63
N GLY A 119 23.49 15.32 -32.91
CA GLY A 119 24.60 16.02 -33.56
C GLY A 119 24.41 17.53 -33.50
N SER A 120 25.49 18.25 -33.18
CA SER A 120 25.46 19.71 -32.99
C SER A 120 25.79 20.52 -34.25
N ALA A 121 26.36 19.89 -35.28
CA ALA A 121 26.76 20.54 -36.52
C ALA A 121 26.66 19.60 -37.73
N PRO A 122 26.41 20.13 -38.94
CA PRO A 122 26.47 19.35 -40.17
C PRO A 122 27.91 18.88 -40.46
N MET A 123 28.06 17.68 -41.01
CA MET A 123 29.35 17.05 -41.31
C MET A 123 29.29 16.31 -42.66
N ASN A 124 30.29 16.52 -43.52
CA ASN A 124 30.48 15.75 -44.74
C ASN A 124 31.45 14.60 -44.50
N ILE A 125 31.00 13.36 -44.75
CA ILE A 125 31.82 12.16 -44.63
C ILE A 125 32.15 11.66 -46.03
N ALA A 126 33.43 11.57 -46.37
CA ALA A 126 33.86 11.06 -47.67
C ALA A 126 33.57 9.55 -47.76
N SER A 127 33.29 9.05 -48.97
CA SER A 127 33.04 7.63 -49.19
C SER A 127 34.22 6.78 -48.70
N GLY A 128 33.91 5.72 -47.94
CA GLY A 128 34.91 4.83 -47.35
C GLY A 128 35.65 5.37 -46.13
N THR A 129 35.31 6.57 -45.66
CA THR A 129 35.89 7.16 -44.44
C THR A 129 34.91 7.10 -43.26
N GLN A 130 35.45 7.13 -42.04
CA GLN A 130 34.68 7.27 -40.80
C GLN A 130 34.97 8.63 -40.18
N ALA A 131 33.97 9.21 -39.53
CA ALA A 131 34.10 10.45 -38.75
C ALA A 131 33.16 10.41 -37.54
N ASP A 132 33.58 11.01 -36.43
CA ASP A 132 32.77 11.12 -35.21
C ASP A 132 31.73 12.23 -35.37
N VAL A 133 30.47 11.97 -35.01
CA VAL A 133 29.41 12.99 -35.07
C VAL A 133 29.60 14.01 -33.94
N PRO A 134 29.80 15.31 -34.24
CA PRO A 134 30.04 16.32 -33.21
C PRO A 134 28.84 16.46 -32.27
N GLY A 135 29.10 16.57 -30.97
CA GLY A 135 28.07 16.81 -29.95
C GLY A 135 27.37 15.56 -29.42
N VAL A 136 27.63 14.37 -29.97
CA VAL A 136 27.06 13.10 -29.48
C VAL A 136 27.91 12.52 -28.33
N THR A 137 27.94 13.23 -27.19
CA THR A 137 28.64 12.79 -25.97
C THR A 137 27.67 12.75 -24.79
N GLN A 138 27.66 11.64 -24.06
CA GLN A 138 26.85 11.51 -22.84
C GLN A 138 27.62 10.90 -21.67
N THR A 139 27.66 11.60 -20.55
CA THR A 139 28.23 11.12 -19.28
C THR A 139 27.15 10.44 -18.45
N ILE A 140 27.42 9.22 -17.97
CA ILE A 140 26.54 8.47 -17.06
C ILE A 140 27.31 8.18 -15.77
N THR A 141 26.77 8.62 -14.62
CA THR A 141 27.38 8.39 -13.30
C THR A 141 26.73 7.20 -12.62
N VAL A 142 27.49 6.12 -12.41
CA VAL A 142 27.03 4.93 -11.68
C VAL A 142 27.54 4.99 -10.23
N PRO A 143 26.66 5.01 -9.21
CA PRO A 143 27.08 5.00 -7.81
C PRO A 143 27.89 3.74 -7.45
N ALA A 144 28.84 3.89 -6.52
CA ALA A 144 29.67 2.78 -6.05
C ALA A 144 28.81 1.59 -5.55
N GLY A 145 29.18 0.37 -5.97
CA GLY A 145 28.47 -0.86 -5.59
C GLY A 145 27.13 -1.09 -6.31
N LYS A 146 26.76 -0.25 -7.30
CA LYS A 146 25.54 -0.42 -8.10
C LYS A 146 25.86 -0.84 -9.53
N ARG A 147 24.89 -1.47 -10.19
CA ARG A 147 24.94 -1.83 -11.62
C ARG A 147 23.83 -1.07 -12.33
N GLN A 148 24.13 -0.49 -13.48
CA GLN A 148 23.16 0.21 -14.34
C GLN A 148 23.09 -0.48 -15.69
N LYS A 149 21.89 -0.70 -16.21
CA LYS A 149 21.65 -1.21 -17.56
C LYS A 149 21.31 -0.04 -18.47
N LEU A 150 22.00 0.07 -19.61
CA LEU A 150 21.77 1.10 -20.60
C LEU A 150 20.99 0.51 -21.78
N LEU A 151 19.99 1.24 -22.26
CA LEU A 151 19.34 0.98 -23.53
C LEU A 151 19.68 2.16 -24.45
N ILE A 152 20.40 1.88 -25.54
CA ILE A 152 20.77 2.87 -26.54
C ILE A 152 19.97 2.56 -27.79
N THR A 153 19.16 3.53 -28.23
CA THR A 153 18.44 3.46 -29.50
C THR A 153 19.03 4.50 -30.43
N VAL A 154 19.58 4.06 -31.56
CA VAL A 154 20.03 4.96 -32.64
C VAL A 154 18.92 4.97 -33.69
N THR A 155 18.31 6.13 -33.90
CA THR A 155 17.22 6.29 -34.88
C THR A 155 17.68 7.14 -36.06
N GLY A 156 17.73 6.54 -37.25
CA GLY A 156 17.97 7.22 -38.54
C GLY A 156 19.45 7.40 -38.94
N TYR A 157 19.64 7.68 -40.22
CA TYR A 157 20.79 8.34 -40.87
C TYR A 157 20.25 9.23 -41.99
#